data_AF-A0A2H6JTG5-F1
#
_entry.id   AF-A0A2H6JTG5-F1
#
_cell.length_a   1.000
_cell.length_b   1.000
_cell.length_c   1.000
_cell.angle_alpha   90.00
_cell.angle_beta   90.00
_cell.angle_gamma   90.00
#
_symmetry.space_group_name_H-M   'P 1'
#
loop_
_entity.id
_entity.type
_entity.pdbx_description
1 polymer ?
#
loop_
_entity_poly.entity_id
_entity_poly.type
_entity_poly.pdbx_seq_one_letter_code
_entity_poly.pdbx_strand_id
1 'polypeptide(L)'
;MKNIRIIGVHHRYQMSIADVEDAIADFKPDIVAVELPEDDYLKFLEVHFYLETEMKIAMITGCESGAMVFLIDMKKEDVLRNLKEILGIEDRKLWDEFEKGDIPAFYRRLLEISPSHLKKAKEVLLKYREAVMAANILILAEKYPGSRILAVVGYSHRKVVEKLVKAKEFSIKTEPFFLDCEEILAYN
;
A
#
# COMPACT_ATOMS: atom_id res chain seq x y z
N MET A 1 -3.20 10.52 -18.35
CA MET A 1 -2.93 9.21 -17.72
C MET A 1 -2.62 8.09 -18.71
N LYS A 2 -2.16 8.36 -19.95
CA LYS A 2 -1.97 7.28 -20.94
C LYS A 2 -0.97 6.19 -20.48
N ASN A 3 -0.08 6.52 -19.53
CA ASN A 3 0.98 5.64 -19.07
C ASN A 3 0.78 5.15 -17.63
N ILE A 4 -0.35 5.42 -16.98
CA ILE A 4 -0.64 4.92 -15.62
C ILE A 4 -1.88 4.03 -15.68
N ARG A 5 -1.75 2.77 -15.25
CA ARG A 5 -2.86 1.82 -15.09
C ARG A 5 -2.95 1.45 -13.61
N ILE A 6 -4.16 1.46 -13.04
CA ILE A 6 -4.39 1.10 -11.63
C ILE A 6 -5.37 -0.08 -11.61
N ILE A 7 -4.95 -1.20 -11.03
CA ILE A 7 -5.77 -2.40 -10.85
C ILE A 7 -6.02 -2.64 -9.36
N GLY A 8 -7.16 -3.26 -9.06
CA GLY A 8 -7.60 -3.53 -7.69
C GLY A 8 -7.69 -5.03 -7.45
N VAL A 9 -6.95 -5.55 -6.49
CA VAL A 9 -6.92 -6.99 -6.14
C VAL A 9 -7.65 -7.25 -4.82
N HIS A 10 -8.15 -8.47 -4.62
CA HIS A 10 -8.81 -8.86 -3.38
C HIS A 10 -8.59 -10.36 -3.10
N HIS A 11 -7.99 -10.65 -1.94
CA HIS A 11 -7.64 -11.98 -1.42
C HIS A 11 -8.75 -13.05 -1.39
N ARG A 12 -10.03 -12.71 -1.67
CA ARG A 12 -11.16 -13.66 -1.65
C ARG A 12 -11.53 -14.20 -3.03
N TYR A 13 -10.85 -13.75 -4.09
CA TYR A 13 -11.15 -14.18 -5.45
C TYR A 13 -9.90 -14.78 -6.07
N GLN A 14 -9.87 -16.10 -6.34
CA GLN A 14 -8.76 -16.74 -7.07
C GLN A 14 -8.48 -16.11 -8.46
N MET A 15 -9.43 -15.34 -9.00
CA MET A 15 -9.28 -14.58 -10.24
C MET A 15 -8.23 -13.44 -10.15
N SER A 16 -7.87 -12.98 -8.95
CA SER A 16 -7.04 -11.80 -8.75
C SER A 16 -5.56 -11.98 -9.13
N ILE A 17 -5.04 -13.22 -9.10
CA ILE A 17 -3.65 -13.54 -9.48
C ILE A 17 -3.48 -13.46 -11.00
N ALA A 18 -4.33 -14.17 -11.75
CA ALA A 18 -4.30 -14.14 -13.20
C ALA A 18 -4.52 -12.72 -13.72
N ASP A 19 -5.39 -11.94 -13.07
CA ASP A 19 -5.60 -10.52 -13.41
C ASP A 19 -4.31 -9.67 -13.29
N VAL A 20 -3.43 -9.97 -12.33
CA VAL A 20 -2.14 -9.29 -12.16
C VAL A 20 -1.17 -9.71 -13.26
N GLU A 21 -1.03 -11.01 -13.50
CA GLU A 21 -0.14 -11.55 -14.53
C GLU A 21 -0.55 -11.06 -15.92
N ASP A 22 -1.84 -11.14 -16.25
CA ASP A 22 -2.41 -10.64 -17.51
C ASP A 22 -2.21 -9.13 -17.64
N ALA A 23 -2.41 -8.37 -16.56
CA ALA A 23 -2.18 -6.94 -16.57
C ALA A 23 -0.71 -6.61 -16.85
N ILE A 24 0.25 -7.34 -16.27
CA ILE A 24 1.68 -7.13 -16.52
C ILE A 24 2.03 -7.55 -17.96
N ALA A 25 1.55 -8.69 -18.45
CA ALA A 25 1.83 -9.19 -19.78
C ALA A 25 1.29 -8.27 -20.90
N ASP A 26 0.05 -7.78 -20.75
CA ASP A 26 -0.60 -6.84 -21.68
C ASP A 26 -0.02 -5.42 -21.55
N PHE A 27 0.05 -4.92 -20.32
CA PHE A 27 0.45 -3.54 -20.07
C PHE A 27 1.96 -3.34 -20.11
N LYS A 28 2.79 -4.38 -20.08
CA LYS A 28 4.27 -4.31 -20.15
C LYS A 28 4.83 -3.08 -19.41
N PRO A 29 4.59 -2.99 -18.09
CA PRO A 29 5.01 -1.83 -17.32
C PRO A 29 6.53 -1.72 -17.26
N ASP A 30 7.03 -0.48 -17.25
CA ASP A 30 8.42 -0.22 -16.85
C ASP A 30 8.53 -0.20 -15.31
N ILE A 31 7.41 0.09 -14.63
CA ILE A 31 7.31 0.19 -13.18
C ILE A 31 6.05 -0.54 -12.68
N VAL A 32 6.23 -1.44 -11.72
CA VAL A 32 5.14 -2.03 -10.93
C VAL A 32 5.14 -1.39 -9.54
N ALA A 33 4.03 -0.73 -9.20
CA ALA A 33 3.85 0.02 -7.97
C ALA A 33 2.81 -0.68 -7.10
N VAL A 34 3.21 -1.20 -5.94
CA VAL A 34 2.39 -2.14 -5.15
C VAL A 34 1.93 -1.48 -3.85
N GLU A 35 0.63 -1.55 -3.56
CA GLU A 35 0.08 -1.22 -2.23
C GLU A 35 0.57 -2.25 -1.23
N LEU A 36 1.27 -1.81 -0.19
CA LEU A 36 1.57 -2.61 1.01
C LEU A 36 2.19 -1.73 2.10
N PRO A 37 1.58 -1.68 3.31
CA PRO A 37 2.37 -1.51 4.52
C PRO A 37 1.65 -2.05 5.77
N GLU A 38 2.17 -3.13 6.34
CA GLU A 38 2.17 -3.40 7.79
C GLU A 38 2.94 -4.72 7.98
N ASP A 39 4.13 -4.64 8.58
CA ASP A 39 4.90 -5.77 9.18
C ASP A 39 5.82 -6.70 8.35
N ASP A 40 5.89 -6.62 7.01
CA ASP A 40 6.72 -7.60 6.24
C ASP A 40 8.17 -7.18 5.91
N TYR A 41 8.58 -5.92 6.04
CA TYR A 41 9.96 -5.52 5.70
C TYR A 41 11.03 -6.07 6.64
N LEU A 42 10.70 -6.26 7.92
CA LEU A 42 11.62 -6.78 8.93
C LEU A 42 11.38 -8.26 9.24
N LYS A 43 10.29 -8.85 8.72
CA LYS A 43 10.02 -10.30 8.73
C LYS A 43 10.36 -11.00 7.42
N PHE A 44 10.79 -10.26 6.41
CA PHE A 44 11.38 -10.79 5.18
C PHE A 44 12.51 -11.81 5.46
N LEU A 45 13.16 -11.73 6.63
CA LEU A 45 14.18 -12.68 7.08
C LEU A 45 13.72 -13.70 8.15
N GLU A 46 12.61 -13.48 8.84
CA GLU A 46 12.08 -14.42 9.84
C GLU A 46 10.55 -14.40 9.86
N VAL A 47 9.97 -15.56 9.53
CA VAL A 47 8.53 -15.91 9.62
C VAL A 47 7.71 -15.54 8.37
N HIS A 48 7.60 -16.53 7.49
CA HIS A 48 6.62 -16.66 6.42
C HIS A 48 5.17 -16.49 6.92
N PHE A 49 4.30 -16.08 5.98
CA PHE A 49 2.85 -15.81 6.07
C PHE A 49 2.53 -14.34 6.39
N TYR A 50 2.08 -13.59 5.36
CA TYR A 50 0.98 -12.61 5.36
C TYR A 50 1.08 -11.47 4.34
N LEU A 51 2.02 -11.51 3.38
CA LEU A 51 1.79 -10.85 2.09
C LEU A 51 0.52 -11.43 1.44
N GLU A 52 -0.49 -10.60 1.14
CA GLU A 52 -1.59 -11.01 0.26
C GLU A 52 -0.96 -11.60 -1.02
N THR A 53 -1.34 -12.81 -1.39
CA THR A 53 -0.68 -13.62 -2.43
C THR A 53 -0.54 -12.83 -3.75
N GLU A 54 -1.51 -11.98 -4.06
CA GLU A 54 -1.56 -11.13 -5.23
C GLU A 54 -0.49 -10.05 -5.26
N MET A 55 -0.21 -9.41 -4.12
CA MET A 55 0.80 -8.35 -4.04
C MET A 55 2.19 -8.94 -4.19
N LYS A 56 2.43 -10.11 -3.56
CA LYS A 56 3.68 -10.87 -3.75
C LYS A 56 3.86 -11.23 -5.23
N ILE A 57 2.81 -11.71 -5.88
CA ILE A 57 2.85 -12.06 -7.30
C ILE A 57 3.10 -10.82 -8.16
N ALA A 58 2.46 -9.69 -7.88
CA ALA A 58 2.73 -8.44 -8.59
C ALA A 58 4.21 -8.04 -8.52
N MET A 59 4.82 -8.19 -7.35
CA MET A 59 6.25 -7.93 -7.17
C MET A 59 7.12 -8.91 -7.97
N ILE A 60 6.87 -10.22 -7.84
CA ILE A 60 7.65 -11.27 -8.52
C ILE A 60 7.52 -11.14 -10.04
N THR A 61 6.30 -11.16 -10.57
CA THR A 61 6.03 -11.06 -12.00
C THR A 61 6.51 -9.72 -12.56
N GLY A 62 6.44 -8.64 -11.77
CA GLY A 62 7.05 -7.35 -12.11
C GLY A 62 8.56 -7.49 -12.33
N CYS A 63 9.27 -8.08 -11.38
CA CYS A 63 10.71 -8.33 -11.48
C CYS A 63 11.07 -9.24 -12.65
N GLU A 64 10.35 -10.35 -12.84
CA GLU A 64 10.58 -11.29 -13.95
C GLU A 64 10.34 -10.63 -15.32
N SER A 65 9.44 -9.65 -15.41
CA SER A 65 9.21 -8.87 -16.62
C SER A 65 10.27 -7.79 -16.89
N GLY A 66 11.20 -7.56 -15.95
CA GLY A 66 12.23 -6.53 -16.00
C GLY A 66 11.75 -5.14 -15.55
N ALA A 67 10.56 -5.04 -14.96
CA ALA A 67 10.05 -3.79 -14.42
C ALA A 67 10.72 -3.45 -13.09
N MET A 68 10.88 -2.16 -12.79
CA MET A 68 11.24 -1.71 -11.45
C MET A 68 10.06 -1.88 -10.51
N VAL A 69 10.30 -2.36 -9.29
CA VAL A 69 9.24 -2.58 -8.29
C VAL A 69 9.35 -1.54 -7.18
N PHE A 70 8.21 -0.92 -6.84
CA PHE A 70 8.12 0.05 -5.75
C PHE A 70 6.93 -0.24 -4.85
N LEU A 71 7.08 0.04 -3.56
CA LEU A 71 5.94 0.28 -2.70
C LEU A 71 5.45 1.71 -2.78
N ILE A 72 4.13 1.86 -2.67
CA ILE A 72 3.48 3.16 -2.74
C ILE A 72 2.64 3.51 -1.51
N ASP A 73 2.47 2.61 -0.56
CA ASP A 73 1.65 2.90 0.63
C ASP A 73 2.51 3.48 1.79
N MET A 74 1.83 3.98 2.81
CA MET A 74 2.40 4.70 3.94
C MET A 74 3.07 3.75 4.94
N LYS A 75 4.31 4.07 5.35
CA LYS A 75 5.01 3.30 6.39
C LYS A 75 4.20 3.25 7.69
N LYS A 76 4.18 2.09 8.36
CA LYS A 76 3.45 1.86 9.61
C LYS A 76 3.85 2.86 10.70
N GLU A 77 5.13 3.24 10.76
CA GLU A 77 5.64 4.23 11.72
C GLU A 77 5.03 5.60 11.48
N ASP A 78 4.83 5.98 10.22
CA ASP A 78 4.20 7.23 9.87
C ASP A 78 2.69 7.16 10.18
N VAL A 79 2.02 6.03 9.91
CA VAL A 79 0.61 5.81 10.29
C VAL A 79 0.43 5.94 11.81
N LEU A 80 1.29 5.26 12.58
CA LEU A 80 1.29 5.31 14.05
C LEU A 80 1.54 6.72 14.56
N ARG A 81 2.52 7.43 14.00
CA ARG A 81 2.80 8.83 14.35
C ARG A 81 1.58 9.71 14.11
N ASN A 82 0.97 9.60 12.93
CA ASN A 82 -0.22 10.39 12.56
C ASN A 82 -1.42 10.05 13.45
N LEU A 83 -1.63 8.78 13.79
CA LEU A 83 -2.67 8.36 14.73
C LEU A 83 -2.42 8.96 16.11
N LYS A 84 -1.19 8.87 16.65
CA LYS A 84 -0.82 9.46 17.95
C LYS A 84 -1.07 10.97 17.97
N GLU A 85 -0.67 11.68 16.92
CA GLU A 85 -0.85 13.12 16.79
C GLU A 85 -2.33 13.53 16.70
N ILE A 86 -3.13 12.84 15.86
CA ILE A 86 -4.53 13.20 15.62
C ILE A 86 -5.44 12.80 16.79
N LEU A 87 -5.14 11.69 17.44
CA LEU A 87 -5.94 11.17 18.55
C LEU A 87 -5.55 11.82 19.87
N GLY A 88 -4.27 12.16 20.08
CA GLY A 88 -3.79 12.72 21.34
C GLY A 88 -4.02 11.79 22.54
N ILE A 89 -3.97 10.47 22.31
CA ILE A 89 -4.27 9.45 23.32
C ILE A 89 -2.97 8.86 23.88
N GLU A 90 -2.81 8.90 25.20
CA GLU A 90 -1.71 8.25 25.91
C GLU A 90 -2.17 6.91 26.54
N ASP A 91 -2.72 6.01 25.72
CA ASP A 91 -3.14 4.66 26.13
C ASP A 91 -2.16 3.62 25.58
N ARG A 92 -1.31 3.07 26.46
CA ARG A 92 -0.29 2.08 26.07
C ARG A 92 -0.92 0.84 25.44
N LYS A 93 -2.03 0.33 25.98
CA LYS A 93 -2.66 -0.90 25.49
C LYS A 93 -3.18 -0.69 24.07
N LEU A 94 -3.82 0.45 23.80
CA LEU A 94 -4.28 0.83 22.45
C LEU A 94 -3.13 0.75 21.44
N TRP A 95 -1.99 1.36 21.77
CA TRP A 95 -0.83 1.39 20.88
C TRP A 95 -0.17 0.02 20.73
N ASP A 96 -0.11 -0.77 21.81
CA ASP A 96 0.37 -2.15 21.76
C ASP A 96 -0.49 -3.03 20.81
N GLU A 97 -1.83 -2.85 20.79
CA GLU A 97 -2.70 -3.59 19.86
C GLU A 97 -2.44 -3.18 18.40
N PHE A 98 -2.24 -1.89 18.14
CA PHE A 98 -1.90 -1.40 16.79
C PHE A 98 -0.54 -1.93 16.33
N GLU A 99 0.47 -1.84 17.17
CA GLU A 99 1.84 -2.28 16.86
C GLU A 99 1.90 -3.79 16.59
N LYS A 100 1.06 -4.60 17.24
CA LYS A 100 0.93 -6.04 16.97
C LYS A 100 0.09 -6.39 15.73
N GLY A 101 -0.57 -5.40 15.10
CA GLY A 101 -1.47 -5.63 13.97
C GLY A 101 -2.86 -6.15 14.36
N ASP A 102 -3.27 -6.11 15.64
CA ASP A 102 -4.63 -6.45 16.06
C ASP A 102 -5.58 -5.25 15.85
N ILE A 103 -5.86 -4.95 14.58
CA ILE A 103 -6.75 -3.87 14.17
C ILE A 103 -8.17 -3.99 14.80
N PRO A 104 -8.78 -5.19 14.91
CA PRO A 104 -10.03 -5.35 15.65
C PRO A 104 -9.94 -4.94 17.11
N ALA A 105 -8.90 -5.33 17.85
CA ALA A 105 -8.69 -4.92 19.24
C ALA A 105 -8.42 -3.42 19.36
N PHE A 106 -7.61 -2.87 18.45
CA PHE A 106 -7.38 -1.43 18.34
C PHE A 106 -8.72 -0.66 18.17
N TYR A 107 -9.59 -1.08 17.26
CA TYR A 107 -10.89 -0.44 17.06
C TYR A 107 -11.84 -0.60 18.25
N ARG A 108 -11.88 -1.77 18.89
CA ARG A 108 -12.64 -1.97 20.12
C ARG A 108 -12.16 -1.01 21.22
N ARG A 109 -10.85 -0.87 21.39
CA ARG A 109 -10.26 0.02 22.39
C ARG A 109 -10.55 1.49 22.08
N LEU A 110 -10.48 1.91 20.82
CA LEU A 110 -10.89 3.28 20.43
C LEU A 110 -12.36 3.55 20.77
N LEU A 111 -13.26 2.59 20.56
CA LEU A 111 -14.67 2.73 20.90
C LEU A 111 -14.90 2.85 22.41
N GLU A 112 -14.16 2.09 23.22
CA GLU A 112 -14.17 2.18 24.68
C GLU A 112 -13.73 3.56 25.18
N ILE A 113 -12.72 4.16 24.53
CA ILE A 113 -12.23 5.50 24.88
C ILE A 113 -13.21 6.58 24.41
N SER A 114 -13.54 6.58 23.12
CA SER A 114 -14.54 7.49 22.53
C SER A 114 -14.90 7.09 21.09
N PRO A 115 -16.21 7.02 20.75
CA PRO A 115 -16.65 6.84 19.36
C PRO A 115 -16.10 7.86 18.36
N SER A 116 -15.81 9.10 18.81
CA SER A 116 -15.22 10.13 17.94
C SER A 116 -13.77 9.81 17.55
N HIS A 117 -13.02 9.11 18.40
CA HIS A 117 -11.66 8.66 18.09
C HIS A 117 -11.65 7.57 17.03
N LEU A 118 -12.64 6.66 17.03
CA LEU A 118 -12.77 5.68 15.94
C LEU A 118 -12.96 6.38 14.58
N LYS A 119 -13.79 7.43 14.53
CA LYS A 119 -14.01 8.19 13.28
C LYS A 119 -12.70 8.82 12.79
N LYS A 120 -11.96 9.49 13.67
CA LYS A 120 -10.66 10.10 13.34
C LYS A 120 -9.63 9.05 12.90
N ALA A 121 -9.54 7.93 13.61
CA ALA A 121 -8.63 6.85 13.25
C ALA A 121 -8.94 6.28 11.85
N LYS A 122 -10.22 6.09 11.51
CA LYS A 122 -10.63 5.68 10.15
C LYS A 122 -10.25 6.70 9.07
N GLU A 123 -10.22 7.99 9.38
CA GLU A 123 -9.77 9.02 8.43
C GLU A 123 -8.27 8.88 8.15
N VAL A 124 -7.44 8.57 9.16
CA VAL A 124 -6.01 8.31 8.96
C VAL A 124 -5.78 6.98 8.24
N LEU A 125 -6.40 5.90 8.75
CA LEU A 125 -6.18 4.55 8.26
C LEU A 125 -6.73 4.27 6.86
N LEU A 126 -7.62 5.11 6.34
CA LEU A 126 -8.17 4.96 5.00
C LEU A 126 -7.79 6.13 4.10
N LYS A 127 -8.30 7.33 4.41
CA LYS A 127 -8.20 8.48 3.50
C LYS A 127 -6.76 8.96 3.34
N TYR A 128 -5.99 8.96 4.43
CA TYR A 128 -4.60 9.43 4.36
C TYR A 128 -3.72 8.45 3.56
N ARG A 129 -3.90 7.14 3.74
CA ARG A 129 -3.21 6.10 2.95
C ARG A 129 -3.53 6.20 1.46
N GLU A 130 -4.80 6.38 1.10
CA GLU A 130 -5.22 6.58 -0.30
C GLU A 130 -4.56 7.80 -0.94
N ALA A 131 -4.41 8.88 -0.17
CA ALA A 131 -3.71 10.07 -0.62
C ALA A 131 -2.20 9.83 -0.77
N VAL A 132 -1.55 9.10 0.16
CA VAL A 132 -0.13 8.70 0.06
C VAL A 132 0.13 7.81 -1.16
N MET A 133 -0.74 6.82 -1.42
CA MET A 133 -0.64 5.95 -2.59
C MET A 133 -0.74 6.73 -3.90
N ALA A 134 -1.77 7.56 -4.03
CA ALA A 134 -1.94 8.42 -5.20
C ALA A 134 -0.74 9.36 -5.36
N ALA A 135 -0.24 9.88 -4.24
CA ALA A 135 0.93 10.73 -4.19
C ALA A 135 2.17 10.03 -4.75
N ASN A 136 2.49 8.85 -4.23
CA ASN A 136 3.66 8.08 -4.64
C ASN A 136 3.59 7.66 -6.12
N ILE A 137 2.40 7.34 -6.65
CA ILE A 137 2.22 7.09 -8.09
C ILE A 137 2.58 8.33 -8.92
N LEU A 138 2.16 9.53 -8.48
CA LEU A 138 2.49 10.78 -9.19
C LEU A 138 3.98 11.12 -9.10
N ILE A 139 4.62 10.90 -7.92
CA ILE A 139 6.07 11.05 -7.77
C ILE A 139 6.81 10.12 -8.73
N LEU A 140 6.40 8.86 -8.86
CA LEU A 140 7.02 7.93 -9.81
C LEU A 140 6.88 8.43 -11.25
N ALA A 141 5.72 8.96 -11.62
CA ALA A 141 5.49 9.53 -12.95
C ALA A 141 6.35 10.78 -13.23
N GLU A 142 6.65 11.57 -12.20
CA GLU A 142 7.55 12.74 -12.30
C GLU A 142 9.02 12.33 -12.34
N LYS A 143 9.42 11.35 -11.50
CA LYS A 143 10.80 10.85 -11.40
C LYS A 143 11.22 10.03 -12.62
N TYR A 144 10.27 9.33 -13.24
CA TYR A 144 10.49 8.50 -14.43
C TYR A 144 9.57 8.95 -15.58
N PRO A 145 9.86 10.10 -16.22
CA PRO A 145 9.01 10.63 -17.29
C PRO A 145 8.88 9.65 -18.46
N GLY A 146 7.64 9.36 -18.85
CA GLY A 146 7.34 8.49 -19.99
C GLY A 146 7.17 7.01 -19.64
N SER A 147 7.63 6.56 -18.46
CA SER A 147 7.46 5.18 -18.01
C SER A 147 5.99 4.77 -17.89
N ARG A 148 5.71 3.51 -18.22
CA ARG A 148 4.42 2.83 -18.02
C ARG A 148 4.37 2.29 -16.60
N ILE A 149 3.50 2.86 -15.78
CA ILE A 149 3.33 2.51 -14.36
C ILE A 149 2.07 1.67 -14.21
N LEU A 150 2.21 0.43 -13.74
CA LEU A 150 1.11 -0.40 -13.27
C LEU A 150 1.06 -0.31 -11.75
N ALA A 151 0.02 0.33 -11.20
CA ALA A 151 -0.24 0.30 -9.78
C ALA A 151 -1.20 -0.84 -9.42
N VAL A 152 -0.79 -1.69 -8.48
CA VAL A 152 -1.57 -2.80 -7.93
C VAL A 152 -1.97 -2.43 -6.52
N VAL A 153 -3.26 -2.18 -6.31
CA VAL A 153 -3.81 -1.73 -5.03
C VAL A 153 -4.92 -2.67 -4.55
N GLY A 154 -5.28 -2.63 -3.28
CA GLY A 154 -6.44 -3.31 -2.75
C GLY A 154 -7.72 -2.81 -3.42
N TYR A 155 -8.66 -3.73 -3.67
CA TYR A 155 -9.90 -3.45 -4.40
C TYR A 155 -10.70 -2.28 -3.81
N SER A 156 -10.68 -2.14 -2.48
CA SER A 156 -11.33 -1.05 -1.75
C SER A 156 -10.73 0.32 -2.07
N HIS A 157 -9.42 0.41 -2.33
CA HIS A 157 -8.71 1.67 -2.54
C HIS A 157 -8.70 2.13 -4.01
N ARG A 158 -8.79 1.18 -4.95
CA ARG A 158 -8.66 1.41 -6.40
C ARG A 158 -9.39 2.66 -6.91
N LYS A 159 -10.71 2.76 -6.65
CA LYS A 159 -11.53 3.86 -7.20
C LYS A 159 -11.13 5.22 -6.65
N VAL A 160 -10.73 5.28 -5.38
CA VAL A 160 -10.36 6.54 -4.72
C VAL A 160 -8.98 6.97 -5.19
N VAL A 161 -8.00 6.05 -5.18
CA VAL A 161 -6.64 6.32 -5.67
C VAL A 161 -6.67 6.78 -7.13
N GLU A 162 -7.46 6.12 -7.98
CA GLU A 162 -7.62 6.51 -9.38
C GLU A 162 -8.19 7.93 -9.54
N LYS A 163 -9.17 8.30 -8.71
CA LYS A 163 -9.73 9.65 -8.71
C LYS A 163 -8.68 10.69 -8.29
N LEU A 164 -7.89 10.41 -7.26
CA LEU A 164 -6.85 11.31 -6.75
C LEU A 164 -5.72 11.50 -7.79
N VAL A 165 -5.24 10.42 -8.41
CA VAL A 165 -4.24 10.47 -9.47
C VAL A 165 -4.76 11.27 -10.68
N LYS A 166 -6.04 11.12 -11.05
CA LYS A 166 -6.68 11.92 -12.13
C LYS A 166 -6.74 13.40 -11.79
N ALA A 167 -7.06 13.74 -10.55
CA ALA A 167 -7.15 15.12 -10.09
C ALA A 167 -5.78 15.80 -10.04
N LYS A 168 -4.68 15.04 -10.03
CA LYS A 168 -3.31 15.53 -9.82
C LYS A 168 -3.16 16.36 -8.54
N GLU A 169 -3.96 16.04 -7.54
CA GLU A 169 -3.87 16.71 -6.23
C GLU A 169 -2.76 16.03 -5.42
N PHE A 170 -1.69 16.78 -5.16
CA PHE A 170 -0.59 16.33 -4.31
C PHE A 170 -0.19 17.44 -3.34
N SER A 171 -0.29 17.17 -2.04
CA SER A 171 0.22 18.06 -0.99
C SER A 171 0.97 17.31 0.12
N ILE A 172 1.14 15.99 0.00
CA ILE A 172 1.67 15.13 1.06
C ILE A 172 3.14 14.84 0.78
N LYS A 173 4.05 15.23 1.66
CA LYS A 173 5.46 14.82 1.54
C LYS A 173 5.60 13.32 1.84
N THR A 174 5.96 12.54 0.83
CA THR A 174 6.20 11.09 0.92
C THR A 174 7.20 10.67 -0.18
N GLU A 175 7.68 9.44 -0.13
CA GLU A 175 8.55 8.87 -1.14
C GLU A 175 8.22 7.38 -1.35
N PRO A 176 8.07 6.92 -2.62
CA PRO A 176 7.90 5.51 -2.92
C PRO A 176 9.17 4.73 -2.57
N PHE A 177 9.00 3.53 -2.00
CA PHE A 177 10.12 2.71 -1.57
C PHE A 177 10.51 1.72 -2.68
N PHE A 178 11.74 1.82 -3.19
CA PHE A 178 12.26 0.89 -4.21
C PHE A 178 12.58 -0.46 -3.59
N LEU A 179 12.26 -1.55 -4.30
CA LEU A 179 12.60 -2.91 -3.92
C LEU A 179 13.58 -3.51 -4.92
N ASP A 180 14.65 -4.12 -4.40
CA ASP A 180 15.59 -4.85 -5.24
C ASP A 180 14.96 -6.18 -5.70
N CYS A 181 14.99 -6.42 -7.00
CA CYS A 181 14.46 -7.65 -7.58
C CYS A 181 15.30 -8.87 -7.23
N GLU A 182 16.60 -8.72 -7.00
CA GLU A 182 17.42 -9.84 -6.50
C GLU A 182 16.94 -10.29 -5.12
N GLU A 183 16.62 -9.33 -4.24
CA GLU A 183 16.06 -9.61 -2.93
C GLU A 183 14.68 -10.25 -3.06
N ILE A 184 13.76 -9.69 -3.86
CA ILE A 184 12.40 -10.25 -4.01
C ILE A 184 12.42 -11.71 -4.50
N LEU A 185 13.22 -11.99 -5.53
CA LEU A 185 13.26 -13.30 -6.18
C LEU A 185 13.96 -14.37 -5.33
N ALA A 186 14.87 -13.97 -4.42
CA ALA A 186 15.53 -14.90 -3.50
C ALA A 186 14.57 -15.58 -2.50
N TYR A 187 13.36 -15.04 -2.29
CA TYR A 187 12.33 -15.58 -1.39
C TYR A 187 11.09 -16.15 -2.12
N ASN A 188 11.21 -16.45 -3.41
CA ASN A 188 10.22 -17.21 -4.17
C ASN A 188 10.59 -18.70 -4.18
#